data_AF-A0A650A1H3-F1
#
_entry.id   AF-A0A650A1H3-F1
#
_cell.length_a   1.000
_cell.length_b   1.000
_cell.length_c   1.000
_cell.angle_alpha   90.00
_cell.angle_beta   90.00
_cell.angle_gamma   90.00
#
_symmetry.space_group_name_H-M   'P 1'
#
loop_
_entity.id
_entity.type
_entity.pdbx_description
1 polymer ?
#
loop_
_entity_poly.entity_id
_entity_poly.type
_entity_poly.pdbx_seq_one_letter_code
_entity_poly.pdbx_strand_id
1 'polypeptide(L)' 'MTSFPVDDELSDIEDFEQVLGQMLRTALEGDVDPRGSWVYRTGDGGPDFEVLVHELQSHDDAD' A
#
# COMPACT_ATOMS: atom_id res chain seq x y z
N MET A 1 -17.39 4.24 -5.35
CA MET A 1 -17.10 2.83 -5.00
C MET A 1 -15.97 2.41 -5.92
N THR A 2 -14.73 2.62 -5.49
CA THR A 2 -13.55 2.34 -6.30
C THR A 2 -13.25 0.87 -6.12
N SER A 3 -13.59 0.05 -7.11
CA SER A 3 -13.25 -1.37 -7.12
C SER A 3 -11.78 -1.46 -7.51
N PHE A 4 -10.90 -1.72 -6.54
CA PHE A 4 -9.53 -2.12 -6.84
C PHE A 4 -9.63 -3.53 -7.42
N PRO A 5 -9.16 -3.78 -8.66
CA PRO A 5 -9.08 -5.13 -9.18
C PRO A 5 -7.92 -5.84 -8.45
N VAL A 6 -8.20 -6.37 -7.27
CA VAL A 6 -7.27 -7.26 -6.54
C VAL A 6 -7.53 -8.73 -6.93
N ASP A 7 -8.23 -8.95 -8.05
CA ASP A 7 -8.56 -10.28 -8.58
C ASP A 7 -7.45 -10.85 -9.48
N ASP A 8 -6.43 -10.06 -9.82
CA ASP A 8 -5.17 -10.61 -10.33
C ASP A 8 -4.40 -11.17 -9.14
N GLU A 9 -4.16 -12.49 -9.17
CA GLU A 9 -3.40 -13.21 -8.16
C GLU A 9 -2.02 -12.55 -8.06
N LEU A 10 -1.74 -11.89 -6.92
CA LEU A 10 -0.43 -11.31 -6.63
C LEU A 10 0.59 -12.46 -6.58
N SER A 11 1.22 -12.75 -7.72
CA SER A 11 2.12 -13.90 -7.87
C SER A 11 3.57 -13.56 -7.55
N ASP A 12 3.96 -12.31 -7.74
CA ASP A 12 5.35 -11.86 -7.59
C ASP A 12 5.46 -10.47 -6.93
N ILE A 13 6.69 -10.11 -6.53
CA ILE A 13 6.99 -8.86 -5.83
C ILE A 13 6.67 -7.62 -6.68
N GLU A 14 6.89 -7.71 -7.99
CA GLU A 14 6.64 -6.60 -8.93
C GLU A 14 5.15 -6.25 -9.00
N ASP A 15 4.29 -7.27 -9.01
CA ASP A 15 2.83 -7.09 -9.01
C ASP A 15 2.36 -6.47 -7.70
N PHE A 16 2.91 -6.96 -6.57
CA PHE A 16 2.64 -6.39 -5.25
C PHE A 16 3.04 -4.91 -5.18
N GLU A 17 4.24 -4.55 -5.63
CA GLU A 17 4.71 -3.17 -5.64
C GLU A 17 3.88 -2.27 -6.54
N GLN A 18 3.47 -2.76 -7.72
CA GLN A 18 2.63 -2.02 -8.65
C GLN A 18 1.24 -1.73 -8.04
N VAL A 19 0.59 -2.73 -7.47
CA VAL A 19 -0.73 -2.59 -6.84
C VAL A 19 -0.65 -1.67 -5.63
N LEU A 20 0.37 -1.83 -4.77
CA LEU A 20 0.58 -0.95 -3.62
C LEU A 20 0.79 0.51 -4.06
N GLY A 21 1.62 0.73 -5.09
CA GLY A 21 1.87 2.07 -5.64
C GLY A 21 0.62 2.72 -6.20
N GLN A 22 -0.23 1.96 -6.91
CA GLN A 22 -1.51 2.45 -7.41
C GLN A 22 -2.48 2.79 -6.28
N MET A 23 -2.57 1.93 -5.26
CA MET A 23 -3.44 2.15 -4.09
C MET A 23 -3.08 3.44 -3.35
N LEU A 24 -1.78 3.66 -3.08
CA LEU A 24 -1.30 4.87 -2.40
C LEU A 24 -1.58 6.14 -3.23
N ARG A 25 -1.37 6.07 -4.56
CA ARG A 25 -1.67 7.20 -5.46
C ARG A 25 -3.15 7.56 -5.43
N THR A 26 -4.03 6.56 -5.55
CA THR A 26 -5.48 6.79 -5.52
C THR A 26 -5.97 7.31 -4.17
N ALA A 27 -5.35 6.91 -3.06
CA ALA A 27 -5.64 7.47 -1.75
C ALA A 27 -5.32 8.98 -1.70
N LEU A 28 -4.13 9.36 -2.15
CA LEU A 28 -3.70 10.77 -2.20
C LEU A 28 -4.58 11.63 -3.12
N GLU A 29 -4.91 11.12 -4.32
CA GLU A 29 -5.83 11.79 -5.26
C GLU A 29 -7.24 11.98 -4.66
N GLY A 30 -7.61 11.11 -3.71
CA GLY A 30 -8.88 11.16 -2.98
C GLY A 30 -8.84 11.92 -1.65
N ASP A 31 -7.76 12.66 -1.35
CA ASP A 31 -7.56 13.38 -0.07
C ASP A 31 -7.55 12.45 1.16
N VAL A 32 -7.21 11.17 0.97
CA VAL A 32 -6.99 10.20 2.04
C VAL A 32 -5.50 10.14 2.33
N ASP A 33 -5.08 10.66 3.49
CA ASP A 33 -3.69 10.60 3.94
C ASP A 33 -3.30 9.15 4.27
N PRO A 34 -2.40 8.52 3.49
CA PRO A 34 -1.99 7.16 3.73
C PRO A 34 -0.75 7.10 4.66
N ARG A 35 -0.49 8.09 5.52
CA ARG A 35 0.58 8.00 6.51
C ARG A 35 0.08 7.39 7.82
N GLY A 36 0.99 6.72 8.53
CA GLY A 36 0.73 6.17 9.87
C GLY A 36 0.91 4.66 9.94
N SER A 37 0.42 4.07 11.04
CA SER A 37 0.42 2.62 11.26
C SER A 37 -1.00 2.09 11.23
N TRP A 38 -1.21 0.97 10.54
CA TRP A 38 -2.45 0.21 10.54
C TRP A 38 -2.22 -1.26 10.80
N VAL A 39 -3.13 -1.85 11.56
CA VAL A 39 -3.16 -3.29 11.79
C VAL A 39 -4.14 -3.92 10.79
N TYR A 40 -3.60 -4.74 9.91
CA TYR A 40 -4.40 -5.60 9.03
C TYR A 40 -4.52 -6.99 9.66
N ARG A 41 -5.75 -7.34 10.06
CA ARG A 41 -6.04 -8.64 10.65
C ARG A 41 -6.56 -9.58 9.59
N THR A 42 -5.91 -10.72 9.40
CA THR A 42 -6.26 -11.69 8.35
C THR A 42 -7.28 -12.73 8.80
N GLY A 43 -7.75 -12.66 10.06
CA GLY A 43 -8.73 -13.60 10.59
C GLY A 43 -8.15 -15.00 10.81
N ASP A 44 -9.01 -16.03 10.83
CA ASP A 44 -8.59 -17.40 11.15
C ASP A 44 -7.78 -18.03 10.00
N GLY A 45 -6.46 -18.07 10.18
CA GLY A 45 -5.53 -18.88 9.38
C GLY A 45 -4.33 -18.14 8.80
N GLY A 46 -4.32 -16.81 8.84
CA GLY A 46 -3.23 -15.97 8.35
C GLY A 46 -2.47 -15.23 9.46
N PRO A 47 -1.30 -14.68 9.15
CA PRO A 47 -0.62 -13.74 10.04
C PRO A 47 -1.32 -12.38 10.04
N ASP A 48 -1.38 -11.72 11.19
CA ASP A 48 -1.72 -10.30 11.26
C ASP A 48 -0.51 -9.48 10.81
N PHE A 49 -0.77 -8.35 10.15
CA PHE A 49 0.27 -7.44 9.67
C PHE A 49 0.13 -6.07 10.30
N GLU A 50 1.26 -5.48 10.69
CA GLU A 50 1.36 -4.04 10.91
C GLU A 50 1.94 -3.40 9.65
N VAL A 51 1.22 -2.45 9.08
CA VAL A 51 1.63 -1.69 7.90
C VAL A 51 1.96 -0.28 8.35
N LEU A 52 3.22 0.12 8.18
CA LEU A 52 3.70 1.47 8.45
C LEU A 52 4.01 2.18 7.13
N VAL A 53 3.36 3.31 6.91
CA VAL A 53 3.66 4.18 5.75
C VAL A 53 4.19 5.51 6.26
N HIS A 54 5.39 5.85 5.79
CA HIS A 54 6.05 7.10 6.08
C HIS A 54 6.66 7.67 4.80
N GLU A 55 6.70 9.00 4.73
CA GLU A 55 7.35 9.71 3.64
C GLU A 55 8.87 9.51 3.73
N LEU A 56 9.50 9.28 2.58
CA LEU A 56 10.95 9.28 2.43
C LEU A 56 11.40 10.69 2.02
N GLN A 57 12.66 11.01 2.32
CA GLN A 57 13.24 12.23 1.74
C GLN A 57 13.23 12.12 0.22
N SER A 58 12.96 13.25 -0.46
CA SER A 58 13.01 13.33 -1.90
C SER A 58 14.37 12.85 -2.39
N HIS A 59 14.38 12.01 -3.43
CA HIS A 59 15.60 11.46 -4.01
C HIS A 59 16.55 12.52 -4.59
N ASP A 60 16.10 13.78 -4.70
CA ASP A 60 16.90 14.95 -5.09
C ASP A 60 17.86 15.46 -3.99
N ASP A 61 17.76 14.98 -2.75
CA ASP A 61 18.64 15.39 -1.64
C ASP A 61 19.85 14.44 -1.42
N ALA A 62 20.21 13.64 -2.42
CA ALA A 62 21.44 12.84 -2.42
C ALA A 62 22.51 13.49 -3.33
N ASP A 63 23.33 14.37 -2.74
CA ASP A 63 24.60 14.87 -3.31
C ASP A 63 25.72 13.82 -3.16
#